data_AF-A0A922ZPV7-F1
#
_entry.id   AF-A0A922ZPV7-F1
#
_cell.length_a   1.000
_cell.length_b   1.000
_cell.length_c   1.000
_cell.angle_alpha   90.00
_cell.angle_beta   90.00
_cell.angle_gamma   90.00
#
_symmetry.space_group_name_H-M   'P 1'
#
loop_
_entity.id
_entity.type
_entity.pdbx_description
1 polymer ?
#
loop_
_entity_poly.entity_id
_entity_poly.type
_entity_poly.pdbx_seq_one_letter_code
_entity_poly.pdbx_strand_id
1 'polypeptide(L)'
;RKSGWELNEPEEFPAYDNTPVWHEALKKCAALSTHWNAGKLYQLMIVITCYEDTRYPDNKGYLVTSSRANTESEYKQYFACLHLW
;
A
#
# COMPACT_ATOMS: atom_id res chain seq x y z
N ARG A 1 15.23 -10.20 5.11
CA ARG A 1 15.06 -11.53 4.47
C ARG A 1 13.56 -11.72 4.22
N LYS A 2 13.13 -12.10 3.01
CA LYS A 2 11.70 -12.33 2.69
C LYS A 2 11.28 -13.63 3.36
N SER A 3 10.58 -13.56 4.49
CA SER A 3 10.14 -14.72 5.30
C SER A 3 9.03 -15.53 4.61
N GLY A 4 9.25 -15.95 3.36
CA GLY A 4 8.26 -16.64 2.53
C GLY A 4 7.29 -15.72 1.76
N TRP A 5 7.50 -14.40 1.80
CA TRP A 5 6.69 -13.43 1.06
C TRP A 5 7.26 -13.15 -0.34
N GLU A 6 6.43 -13.28 -1.36
CA GLU A 6 6.75 -13.05 -2.76
C GLU A 6 5.77 -12.04 -3.37
N LEU A 7 6.24 -11.24 -4.33
CA LEU A 7 5.34 -10.29 -5.01
C LEU A 7 4.34 -11.06 -5.88
N ASN A 8 3.08 -10.68 -5.80
CA ASN A 8 2.06 -11.07 -6.75
C ASN A 8 2.00 -10.02 -7.86
N GLU A 9 2.09 -10.44 -9.12
CA GLU A 9 1.98 -9.55 -10.29
C GLU A 9 2.91 -8.32 -10.20
N PRO A 10 4.25 -8.51 -10.11
CA PRO A 10 5.19 -7.42 -9.88
C PRO A 10 5.24 -6.35 -10.98
N GLU A 11 4.74 -6.66 -12.19
CA GLU A 11 4.65 -5.73 -13.31
C GLU A 11 3.49 -4.73 -13.14
N GLU A 12 2.40 -5.17 -12.51
CA GLU A 12 1.21 -4.33 -12.25
C GLU A 12 1.28 -3.69 -10.85
N PHE A 13 1.76 -4.45 -9.86
CA PHE A 13 1.80 -4.08 -8.45
C PHE A 13 3.23 -4.18 -7.89
N PRO A 14 4.15 -3.32 -8.35
CA PRO A 14 5.55 -3.36 -7.92
C PRO A 14 5.69 -3.15 -6.41
N ALA A 15 6.78 -3.65 -5.83
CA ALA A 15 7.12 -3.35 -4.45
C ALA A 15 7.37 -1.85 -4.27
N TYR A 16 6.90 -1.30 -3.15
CA TYR A 16 7.34 0.02 -2.71
C TYR A 16 8.85 0.03 -2.55
N ASP A 17 9.46 1.10 -3.07
CA ASP A 17 10.89 1.32 -2.98
C ASP A 17 11.18 2.78 -2.60
N ASN A 18 12.28 3.02 -1.89
CA ASN A 18 12.67 4.35 -1.47
C ASN A 18 13.47 5.05 -2.57
N THR A 19 12.82 5.33 -3.69
CA THR A 19 13.44 5.99 -4.85
C THR A 19 12.74 7.30 -5.20
N PRO A 20 13.43 8.28 -5.82
CA PRO A 20 12.81 9.53 -6.24
C PRO A 20 11.58 9.34 -7.13
N VAL A 21 11.57 8.29 -7.96
CA VAL A 21 10.42 7.95 -8.83
C VAL A 21 9.18 7.62 -8.00
N TRP A 22 9.34 6.86 -6.91
CA TRP A 22 8.26 6.55 -5.98
C TRP A 22 7.76 7.79 -5.24
N HIS A 23 8.67 8.65 -4.79
CA HIS A 23 8.31 9.93 -4.15
C HIS A 23 7.49 10.83 -5.08
N GLU A 24 7.87 10.93 -6.35
CA GLU A 24 7.12 11.72 -7.34
C GLU A 24 5.74 11.10 -7.67
N ALA A 25 5.63 9.78 -7.70
CA ALA A 25 4.35 9.10 -7.87
C ALA A 25 3.38 9.37 -6.70
N LEU A 26 3.89 9.36 -5.46
CA LEU A 26 3.13 9.72 -4.27
C LEU A 26 2.65 11.18 -4.31
N LYS A 27 3.52 12.12 -4.68
CA LYS A 27 3.15 13.55 -4.81
C LYS A 27 2.04 13.80 -5.83
N LYS A 28 2.00 12.99 -6.90
CA LYS A 28 0.97 13.01 -7.95
C LYS A 28 -0.32 12.31 -7.53
N CYS A 29 -0.40 11.78 -6.32
CA CYS A 29 -1.55 11.04 -5.83
C CYS A 29 -1.95 9.88 -6.74
N ALA A 30 -0.97 9.26 -7.39
CA ALA A 30 -1.20 7.98 -8.05
C ALA A 30 -1.55 6.97 -6.95
N ALA A 31 -2.67 6.26 -7.10
CA ALA A 31 -2.98 5.13 -6.24
C ALA A 31 -1.91 4.06 -6.52
N LEU A 32 -1.14 3.72 -5.50
CA LEU A 32 -0.09 2.73 -5.61
C LEU A 32 -0.46 1.57 -4.72
N SER A 33 -0.40 0.36 -5.25
CA SER A 33 -0.60 -0.86 -4.47
C SER A 33 0.52 -1.85 -4.74
N THR A 34 0.83 -2.64 -3.71
CA THR A 34 1.76 -3.75 -3.80
C THR A 34 1.10 -4.99 -3.21
N HIS A 35 1.15 -6.09 -3.96
CA HIS A 35 0.49 -7.33 -3.61
C HIS A 35 1.55 -8.39 -3.31
N TRP A 36 1.36 -9.12 -2.21
CA TRP A 36 2.31 -10.10 -1.73
C TRP A 36 1.58 -11.39 -1.36
N ASN A 37 2.17 -12.52 -1.70
CA ASN A 37 1.69 -13.84 -1.30
C ASN A 37 2.70 -14.51 -0.38
N ALA A 38 2.21 -15.25 0.61
CA ALA A 38 3.00 -16.22 1.36
C ALA A 38 2.45 -17.62 1.07
N GLY A 39 3.04 -18.27 0.05
CA GLY A 39 2.52 -19.51 -0.51
C GLY A 39 1.10 -19.33 -1.06
N LYS A 40 0.25 -20.34 -0.90
CA LYS A 40 -1.15 -20.33 -1.38
C LYS A 40 -2.15 -19.85 -0.34
N LEU A 41 -1.74 -19.67 0.91
CA LEU A 41 -2.65 -19.52 2.05
C LEU A 41 -2.90 -18.06 2.44
N TYR A 42 -1.97 -17.16 2.14
CA TYR A 42 -2.05 -15.77 2.56
C TYR A 42 -1.72 -14.82 1.42
N GLN A 43 -2.55 -13.79 1.29
CA GLN A 43 -2.32 -12.64 0.45
C GLN A 43 -2.33 -11.37 1.31
N LEU A 44 -1.43 -10.45 1.02
CA LEU A 44 -1.31 -9.14 1.63
C LEU A 44 -1.32 -8.10 0.52
N MET A 45 -2.27 -7.18 0.56
CA MET A 45 -2.33 -6.01 -0.30
C MET A 45 -2.07 -4.78 0.56
N ILE A 46 -1.19 -3.91 0.10
CA ILE A 46 -0.92 -2.63 0.75
C ILE A 46 -1.14 -1.55 -0.29
N VAL A 47 -2.02 -0.61 0.00
CA VAL A 47 -2.40 0.51 -0.87
C VAL A 47 -2.04 1.82 -0.19
N ILE A 48 -1.37 2.72 -0.91
CA ILE A 48 -1.16 4.11 -0.50
C ILE A 48 -2.04 5.00 -1.37
N THR A 49 -2.90 5.77 -0.73
CA THR A 49 -3.76 6.77 -1.40
C THR A 49 -3.53 8.14 -0.79
N CYS A 50 -3.70 9.19 -1.61
CA CYS A 50 -3.80 10.54 -1.06
C CYS A 50 -5.12 10.71 -0.32
N TYR A 51 -5.06 11.42 0.78
CA TYR A 51 -6.20 11.88 1.53
C TYR A 51 -6.12 13.40 1.66
N GLU A 52 -7.21 14.08 1.30
CA GLU A 52 -7.35 15.52 1.47
C GLU A 52 -8.17 15.78 2.74
N ASP A 53 -7.55 16.39 3.75
CA ASP A 53 -8.26 16.85 4.94
C ASP A 53 -8.80 18.26 4.65
N THR A 54 -10.13 18.39 4.60
CA THR A 54 -10.80 19.68 4.36
C THR A 54 -10.49 20.73 5.42
N ARG A 55 -10.00 20.32 6.61
CA ARG A 55 -9.58 21.23 7.69
C ARG A 55 -8.17 21.79 7.46
N TYR A 56 -7.34 21.10 6.67
CA TYR A 56 -5.95 21.47 6.39
C TYR A 56 -5.65 21.29 4.90
N PRO A 57 -6.19 22.18 4.04
CA PRO A 57 -6.14 22.02 2.57
C PRO A 57 -4.73 22.03 1.97
N ASP A 58 -3.75 22.61 2.67
CA ASP A 58 -2.35 22.64 2.23
C ASP A 58 -1.57 21.36 2.61
N ASN A 59 -2.12 20.50 3.46
CA ASN A 59 -1.48 19.28 3.91
C ASN A 59 -1.89 18.10 3.03
N LYS A 60 -0.94 17.57 2.23
CA LYS A 60 -1.13 16.30 1.56
C LYS A 60 -0.92 15.15 2.55
N GLY A 61 -2.01 14.58 3.04
CA GLY A 61 -1.99 13.37 3.84
C GLY A 61 -1.91 12.11 2.97
N TYR A 62 -1.29 11.06 3.49
CA TYR A 62 -1.29 9.74 2.86
C TYR A 62 -2.00 8.75 3.77
N LEU A 63 -2.97 8.03 3.20
CA LEU A 63 -3.63 6.91 3.85
C LEU A 63 -2.96 5.62 3.39
N VAL A 64 -2.41 4.87 4.33
CA VAL A 64 -1.93 3.52 4.09
C VAL A 64 -3.02 2.55 4.52
N THR A 65 -3.51 1.78 3.57
CA THR A 65 -4.49 0.72 3.79
C THR A 65 -3.81 -0.61 3.58
N SER A 66 -3.90 -1.53 4.53
CA SER A 66 -3.47 -2.91 4.32
C SER A 66 -4.65 -3.86 4.43
N SER A 67 -4.70 -4.85 3.56
CA SER A 67 -5.67 -5.92 3.63
C SER A 67 -4.97 -7.27 3.59
N ARG A 68 -5.42 -8.19 4.45
CA ARG A 68 -4.95 -9.57 4.45
C ARG A 68 -6.12 -10.48 4.13
N ALA A 69 -5.91 -11.40 3.21
CA ALA A 69 -6.83 -12.48 2.91
C ALA A 69 -6.16 -13.83 3.22
N ASN A 70 -6.96 -14.77 3.71
CA ASN A 70 -6.64 -16.19 3.73
C ASN A 70 -7.58 -16.95 2.78
N THR A 71 -7.21 -18.18 2.42
CA THR A 71 -8.01 -19.06 1.55
C THR A 71 -9.40 -19.41 2.10
N GLU A 72 -9.71 -19.09 3.35
CA GLU A 72 -11.01 -19.35 4.00
C GLU A 72 -11.87 -18.09 4.22
N SER A 73 -11.55 -16.99 3.53
CA SER A 73 -12.39 -15.78 3.39
C SER A 73 -12.72 -15.02 4.68
N GLU A 74 -11.77 -14.20 5.15
CA GLU A 74 -12.05 -12.90 5.77
C GLU A 74 -11.02 -11.88 5.30
N TYR A 75 -11.43 -10.87 4.53
CA TYR A 75 -10.60 -9.70 4.24
C TYR A 75 -10.60 -8.79 5.47
N LYS A 76 -9.46 -8.67 6.15
CA LYS A 76 -9.28 -7.71 7.25
C LYS A 76 -8.57 -6.48 6.73
N GLN A 77 -9.28 -5.36 6.68
CA GLN A 77 -8.76 -4.07 6.25
C GLN A 77 -8.31 -3.25 7.46
N TYR A 78 -7.08 -2.77 7.42
CA TYR A 78 -6.47 -1.92 8.43
C TYR A 78 -6.12 -0.57 7.80
N PHE A 79 -6.41 0.51 8.51
CA PHE A 79 -6.13 1.87 8.08
C PHE A 79 -5.08 2.50 9.00
N ALA A 80 -4.05 3.09 8.40
CA ALA A 80 -3.06 3.90 9.09
C ALA A 80 -2.90 5.23 8.34
N CYS A 81 -3.11 6.35 9.04
CA CYS A 81 -2.89 7.68 8.49
C CYS A 81 -1.46 8.12 8.79
N LEU A 82 -0.61 8.21 7.76
CA LEU A 82 0.77 8.67 7.91
C LEU A 82 0.82 10.17 7.59
N HIS A 83 1.02 10.98 8.63
CA HIS A 83 1.40 12.38 8.48
C HIS A 83 2.91 12.42 8.26
N LEU A 84 3.34 12.62 7.00
CA LEU A 84 4.73 12.93 6.68
C LEU A 84 4.94 14.42 7.01
N TRP A 85 5.59 14.68 8.15
CA TRP A 85 6.02 16.01 8.60
C TRP A 85 7.30 16.44 7.86
#